data_AF-A0A0X3P9B7-F1
#
_entry.id   AF-A0A0X3P9B7-F1
#
_cell.length_a   1.000
_cell.length_b   1.000
_cell.length_c   1.000
_cell.angle_alpha   90.00
_cell.angle_beta   90.00
_cell.angle_gamma   90.00
#
_symmetry.space_group_name_H-M   'P 1'
#
loop_
_entity.id
_entity.type
_entity.pdbx_description
1 polymer ?
#
loop_
_entity_poly.entity_id
_entity_poly.type
_entity_poly.pdbx_seq_one_letter_code
_entity_poly.pdbx_strand_id
1 'polypeptide(L)'
;QAIWFDAGRHVSFSQKVRFWVGAMNVPLGMIAMSAINRIFFWAYNIKRLKIPSATQLNYSTWFNIPDFANMTNYGTASGSYVHGRAVILGFIFGFLIFVEIALNSIVPLRGLSKKRSPIVVDHVLCVILFPIMALCLGLPIMSGVPIRTIANMVALAKLESHPAPGKPPKVLYLVETRTNTLIVGILVTLSVFLGDILQYIPVAALLGLFLFLGIFGLKGLHFRKLLTAIFSRRKYWSDWNKLNGMPRPQVMVFTTIWIAELVILYTLLVFGEYESLMVASTAIPFFLVFCGVLRNLILPRWKW
;
A
#
# COMPACT_ATOMS: atom_id res chain seq x y z
N GLN A 1 -10.85 -11.39 3.72
CA GLN A 1 -11.45 -12.58 4.37
C GLN A 1 -11.39 -13.88 3.53
N ALA A 2 -11.29 -13.83 2.19
CA ALA A 2 -11.39 -15.03 1.32
C ALA A 2 -10.21 -16.03 1.38
N ILE A 3 -9.02 -15.63 1.80
CA ILE A 3 -7.84 -16.52 1.90
C ILE A 3 -7.68 -17.08 3.31
N TRP A 4 -8.14 -16.34 4.33
CA TRP A 4 -8.11 -16.81 5.71
C TRP A 4 -9.10 -17.95 5.96
N PHE A 5 -10.23 -17.93 5.25
CA PHE A 5 -11.14 -19.07 5.19
C PHE A 5 -10.59 -20.28 4.44
N ASP A 6 -9.57 -20.11 3.60
CA ASP A 6 -8.99 -21.19 2.80
C ASP A 6 -7.94 -21.98 3.60
N ALA A 7 -7.06 -21.29 4.32
CA ALA A 7 -6.05 -21.94 5.17
C ALA A 7 -6.66 -22.67 6.39
N GLY A 8 -7.81 -22.20 6.90
CA GLY A 8 -8.55 -22.85 8.01
C GLY A 8 -9.64 -23.82 7.57
N ARG A 9 -9.80 -24.08 6.26
CA ARG A 9 -10.91 -24.90 5.72
C ARG A 9 -10.77 -26.38 6.07
N HIS A 10 -9.56 -26.83 6.36
CA HIS A 10 -9.24 -28.21 6.73
C HIS A 10 -9.30 -28.49 8.23
N VAL A 11 -9.64 -27.49 9.07
CA VAL A 11 -9.70 -27.66 10.53
C VAL A 11 -11.15 -27.75 10.99
N SER A 12 -11.47 -28.82 11.73
CA SER A 12 -12.79 -29.23 12.23
C SER A 12 -13.33 -28.35 13.37
N PHE A 13 -13.35 -27.02 13.21
CA PHE A 13 -13.93 -26.10 14.20
C PHE A 13 -15.37 -25.70 13.85
N SER A 14 -16.17 -25.38 14.88
CA SER A 14 -17.48 -24.76 14.75
C SER A 14 -17.41 -23.48 13.90
N GLN A 15 -18.42 -23.23 13.06
CA GLN A 15 -18.44 -22.13 12.09
C GLN A 15 -18.19 -20.75 12.74
N LYS A 16 -18.73 -20.53 13.95
CA LYS A 16 -18.56 -19.26 14.68
C LYS A 16 -17.10 -19.05 15.12
N VAL A 17 -16.46 -20.09 15.64
CA VAL A 17 -15.05 -20.02 16.08
C VAL A 17 -14.13 -19.79 14.88
N ARG A 18 -14.34 -20.53 13.79
CA ARG A 18 -13.59 -20.36 12.55
C ARG A 18 -13.73 -18.94 11.99
N PHE A 19 -14.92 -18.36 12.07
CA PHE A 19 -15.15 -16.98 11.63
C PHE A 19 -14.32 -15.98 12.46
N TRP A 20 -14.40 -16.04 13.78
CA TRP A 20 -13.68 -15.11 14.66
C TRP A 20 -12.15 -15.27 14.57
N VAL A 21 -11.65 -16.50 14.56
CA VAL A 21 -10.21 -16.79 14.39
C VAL A 21 -9.72 -16.32 13.02
N GLY A 22 -10.50 -16.53 11.95
CA GLY A 22 -10.19 -16.03 10.62
C GLY A 22 -10.25 -14.51 10.50
N ALA A 23 -11.16 -13.86 11.22
CA ALA A 23 -11.32 -12.41 11.22
C ALA A 23 -10.19 -11.69 11.99
N MET A 24 -9.75 -12.26 13.12
CA MET A 24 -8.72 -11.68 13.99
C MET A 24 -7.32 -12.25 13.78
N ASN A 25 -7.07 -12.90 12.64
CA ASN A 25 -5.79 -13.58 12.39
C ASN A 25 -4.58 -12.65 12.54
N VAL A 26 -4.65 -11.43 11.98
CA VAL A 26 -3.55 -10.47 12.06
C VAL A 26 -3.24 -10.05 13.52
N PRO A 27 -4.20 -9.51 14.30
CA PRO A 27 -3.96 -9.22 15.72
C PRO A 27 -3.53 -10.44 16.53
N LEU A 28 -4.17 -11.59 16.32
CA LEU A 28 -3.88 -12.81 17.07
C LEU A 28 -2.48 -13.35 16.76
N GLY A 29 -2.04 -13.27 15.50
CA GLY A 29 -0.68 -13.60 15.08
C GLY A 29 0.36 -12.66 15.71
N MET A 30 0.07 -11.35 15.82
CA MET A 30 0.95 -10.39 16.49
C MET A 30 1.09 -10.70 17.99
N ILE A 31 -0.02 -11.01 18.66
CA ILE A 31 -0.02 -11.39 20.08
C ILE A 31 0.74 -12.71 20.27
N ALA A 32 0.46 -13.71 19.44
CA ALA A 32 1.13 -15.02 19.51
C ALA A 32 2.65 -14.90 19.31
N MET A 33 3.09 -14.15 18.31
CA MET A 33 4.52 -13.95 18.06
C MET A 33 5.20 -13.19 19.21
N SER A 34 4.51 -12.20 19.80
CA SER A 34 5.01 -11.49 20.97
C SER A 34 5.11 -12.39 22.20
N ALA A 35 4.14 -13.30 22.39
CA ALA A 35 4.17 -14.31 23.45
C ALA A 35 5.31 -15.32 23.26
N ILE A 36 5.50 -15.83 22.04
CA ILE A 36 6.61 -16.74 21.69
C ILE A 36 7.96 -16.07 21.97
N ASN A 37 8.12 -14.82 21.54
CA ASN A 37 9.32 -14.03 21.78
C ASN A 37 9.63 -13.91 23.29
N ARG A 38 8.60 -13.75 24.13
CA ARG A 38 8.76 -13.64 25.58
C ARG A 38 9.04 -14.97 26.27
N ILE A 39 8.42 -16.07 25.83
CA ILE A 39 8.52 -17.38 26.48
C ILE A 39 9.82 -18.09 26.07
N PHE A 40 10.11 -18.15 24.78
CA PHE A 40 11.21 -18.97 24.24
C PHE A 40 12.52 -18.19 24.06
N PHE A 41 12.43 -16.91 23.69
CA PHE A 41 13.58 -16.09 23.34
C PHE A 41 13.93 -15.05 24.41
N TRP A 42 13.57 -15.30 25.67
CA TRP A 42 13.87 -14.38 26.77
C TRP A 42 15.37 -14.06 26.87
N ALA A 43 16.25 -15.05 26.63
CA ALA A 43 17.69 -14.85 26.69
C ALA A 43 18.28 -14.02 25.52
N TYR A 44 17.54 -13.80 24.43
CA TYR A 44 18.04 -13.13 23.24
C TYR A 44 17.48 -11.71 23.10
N ASN A 45 18.36 -10.72 22.89
CA ASN A 45 17.95 -9.33 22.71
C ASN A 45 17.48 -9.06 21.26
N ILE A 46 16.24 -9.45 20.97
CA ILE A 46 15.61 -9.23 19.67
C ILE A 46 15.21 -7.76 19.55
N LYS A 47 15.49 -7.14 18.38
CA LYS A 47 15.10 -5.75 18.09
C LYS A 47 13.59 -5.57 18.23
N ARG A 48 13.19 -4.67 19.13
CA ARG A 48 11.80 -4.28 19.40
C ARG A 48 11.46 -2.93 18.77
N LEU A 49 10.18 -2.61 18.75
CA LEU A 49 9.70 -1.32 18.28
C LEU A 49 10.30 -0.20 19.14
N LYS A 50 10.94 0.78 18.52
CA LYS A 50 11.53 1.94 19.20
C LYS A 50 10.53 3.10 19.18
N ILE A 51 9.68 3.18 20.19
CA ILE A 51 8.77 4.31 20.40
C ILE A 51 9.22 5.00 21.69
N PRO A 52 9.45 6.33 21.69
CA PRO A 52 9.78 7.04 22.92
C PRO A 52 8.66 6.85 23.96
N SER A 53 9.04 6.64 25.22
CA SER A 53 8.07 6.52 26.31
C SER A 53 7.33 7.84 26.51
N ALA A 54 6.10 7.78 27.03
CA ALA A 54 5.23 8.94 27.18
C ALA A 54 5.86 10.06 28.05
N THR A 55 6.78 9.71 28.94
CA THR A 55 7.51 10.62 29.82
C THR A 55 8.63 11.42 29.14
N GLN A 56 9.09 10.97 27.97
CA GLN A 56 10.18 11.60 27.20
C GLN A 56 9.65 12.49 26.06
N LEU A 57 8.33 12.66 25.95
CA LEU A 57 7.72 13.43 24.87
C LEU A 57 7.94 14.91 25.11
N ASN A 58 8.62 15.56 24.17
CA ASN A 58 8.68 17.01 24.12
C ASN A 58 7.41 17.54 23.43
N TYR A 59 6.47 18.06 24.22
CA TYR A 59 5.24 18.65 23.69
C TYR A 59 5.50 19.93 22.87
N SER A 60 6.65 20.58 23.05
CA SER A 60 6.97 21.82 22.34
C SER A 60 7.26 21.59 20.85
N THR A 61 7.62 20.37 20.44
CA THR A 61 7.94 20.05 19.04
C THR A 61 6.72 19.62 18.23
N TRP A 62 5.52 19.57 18.85
CA TRP A 62 4.29 19.20 18.15
C TRP A 62 3.74 20.33 17.28
N PHE A 63 4.02 21.58 17.66
CA PHE A 63 3.68 22.78 16.91
C PHE A 63 4.97 23.54 16.62
N ASN A 64 5.61 23.23 15.50
CA ASN A 64 6.78 23.97 15.02
C ASN A 64 6.34 24.94 13.92
N ILE A 65 5.84 26.11 14.32
CA ILE A 65 5.49 27.17 13.37
C ILE A 65 6.81 27.69 12.77
N PRO A 66 6.98 27.62 11.45
CA PRO A 66 8.21 28.05 10.82
C PRO A 66 8.48 29.54 11.06
N ASP A 67 9.69 29.87 11.50
CA ASP A 67 10.10 31.27 11.66
C ASP A 67 10.43 31.90 10.30
N PHE A 68 9.52 32.75 9.82
CA PHE A 68 9.64 33.45 8.54
C PHE A 68 10.86 34.37 8.44
N ALA A 69 11.41 34.85 9.57
CA ALA A 69 12.60 35.68 9.54
C ALA A 69 13.85 34.88 9.13
N ASN A 70 13.95 33.64 9.60
CA ASN A 70 15.09 32.76 9.35
C ASN A 70 15.03 32.04 7.97
N MET A 71 13.88 32.03 7.29
CA MET A 71 13.72 31.41 5.96
C MET A 71 14.43 32.15 4.82
N THR A 72 14.88 33.38 5.05
CA THR A 72 15.59 34.20 4.06
C THR A 72 17.11 34.00 4.10
N ASN A 73 17.62 33.24 5.08
CA ASN A 73 19.04 32.94 5.19
C ASN A 73 19.41 31.73 4.29
N TYR A 74 19.77 32.02 3.05
CA TYR A 74 20.14 31.01 2.03
C TYR A 74 21.60 30.53 2.13
N GLY A 75 22.34 30.91 3.17
CA GLY A 75 23.75 30.58 3.33
C GLY A 75 24.60 31.09 2.17
N THR A 76 25.32 30.18 1.49
CA THR A 76 26.20 30.48 0.35
C THR A 76 25.52 30.43 -1.02
N ALA A 77 24.24 30.04 -1.09
CA ALA A 77 23.49 29.92 -2.34
C ALA A 77 22.68 31.19 -2.64
N SER A 78 22.54 31.53 -3.92
CA SER A 78 21.65 32.63 -4.33
C SER A 78 20.18 32.25 -4.09
N GLY A 79 19.39 33.19 -3.55
CA GLY A 79 17.98 32.94 -3.26
C GLY A 79 17.19 32.49 -4.49
N SER A 80 17.50 33.03 -5.68
CA SER A 80 16.85 32.64 -6.94
C SER A 80 17.10 31.17 -7.31
N TYR A 81 18.30 30.65 -7.04
CA TYR A 81 18.63 29.25 -7.30
C TYR A 81 17.86 28.30 -6.35
N VAL A 82 17.77 28.67 -5.07
CA VAL A 82 17.02 27.89 -4.06
C VAL A 82 15.53 27.86 -4.39
N HIS A 83 14.93 29.02 -4.67
CA HIS A 83 13.52 29.12 -5.04
C HIS A 83 13.20 28.40 -6.36
N GLY A 84 14.07 28.53 -7.37
CA GLY A 84 13.91 27.83 -8.65
C GLY A 84 13.88 26.31 -8.49
N ARG A 85 14.81 25.75 -7.69
CA ARG A 85 14.83 24.31 -7.40
C ARG A 85 13.62 23.86 -6.58
N ALA A 86 13.17 24.67 -5.63
CA ALA A 86 12.00 24.36 -4.81
C ALA A 86 10.73 24.25 -5.67
N VAL A 87 10.53 25.15 -6.63
CA VAL A 87 9.38 25.10 -7.56
C VAL A 87 9.42 23.83 -8.41
N ILE A 88 10.58 23.48 -8.97
CA ILE A 88 10.74 22.27 -9.79
C ILE A 88 10.47 21.00 -8.96
N LEU A 89 11.08 20.89 -7.79
CA LEU A 89 10.88 19.74 -6.90
C LEU A 89 9.43 19.67 -6.41
N GLY A 90 8.81 20.79 -6.07
CA GLY A 90 7.41 20.87 -5.67
C GLY A 90 6.47 20.40 -6.78
N PHE A 91 6.73 20.78 -8.04
CA PHE A 91 5.95 20.32 -9.18
C PHE A 91 6.07 18.80 -9.38
N ILE A 92 7.29 18.26 -9.37
CA ILE A 92 7.53 16.81 -9.54
C ILE A 92 6.88 16.03 -8.39
N PHE A 93 7.03 16.51 -7.16
CA PHE A 93 6.47 15.87 -5.97
C PHE A 93 4.93 15.93 -5.96
N GLY A 94 4.34 17.07 -6.32
CA GLY A 94 2.89 17.19 -6.49
C GLY A 94 2.36 16.25 -7.57
N PHE A 95 3.09 16.09 -8.68
CA PHE A 95 2.74 15.14 -9.73
C PHE A 95 2.86 13.68 -9.27
N LEU A 96 3.87 13.34 -8.46
CA LEU A 96 4.00 12.01 -7.85
C LEU A 96 2.80 11.68 -6.94
N ILE A 97 2.43 12.61 -6.05
CA ILE A 97 1.27 12.48 -5.17
C ILE A 97 -0.01 12.33 -6.00
N PHE A 98 -0.18 13.10 -7.07
CA PHE A 98 -1.31 13.00 -7.98
C PHE A 98 -1.45 11.58 -8.56
N VAL A 99 -0.36 11.04 -9.12
CA VAL A 99 -0.36 9.68 -9.69
C VAL A 99 -0.67 8.64 -8.61
N GLU A 100 -0.08 8.76 -7.43
CA GLU A 100 -0.31 7.83 -6.33
C GLU A 100 -1.77 7.82 -5.85
N ILE A 101 -2.40 8.98 -5.67
CA ILE A 101 -3.81 9.09 -5.26
C ILE A 101 -4.73 8.54 -6.34
N ALA A 102 -4.48 8.88 -7.61
CA ALA A 102 -5.26 8.36 -8.73
C ALA A 102 -5.22 6.82 -8.77
N LEU A 103 -4.04 6.22 -8.62
CA LEU A 103 -3.89 4.77 -8.55
C LEU A 103 -4.58 4.17 -7.32
N ASN A 104 -4.44 4.80 -6.15
CA ASN A 104 -5.06 4.36 -4.90
C ASN A 104 -6.58 4.42 -4.89
N SER A 105 -7.15 5.35 -5.65
CA SER A 105 -8.60 5.42 -5.80
C SER A 105 -9.12 4.37 -6.78
N ILE A 106 -8.46 4.23 -7.94
CA ILE A 106 -8.98 3.42 -9.05
C ILE A 106 -8.73 1.92 -8.82
N VAL A 107 -7.54 1.53 -8.35
CA VAL A 107 -7.14 0.12 -8.27
C VAL A 107 -8.02 -0.68 -7.31
N PRO A 108 -8.26 -0.22 -6.07
CA PRO A 108 -9.06 -0.98 -5.12
C PRO A 108 -10.53 -1.03 -5.54
N LEU A 109 -11.13 0.09 -5.93
CA LEU A 109 -12.59 0.19 -6.15
C LEU A 109 -13.08 -0.46 -7.44
N ARG A 110 -12.16 -0.98 -8.27
CA ARG A 110 -12.46 -1.54 -9.59
C ARG A 110 -13.47 -2.69 -9.53
N GLY A 111 -14.70 -2.39 -9.96
CA GLY A 111 -15.77 -3.39 -10.14
C GLY A 111 -16.37 -3.93 -8.84
N LEU A 112 -16.08 -3.33 -7.69
CA LEU A 112 -16.53 -3.78 -6.37
C LEU A 112 -17.29 -2.71 -5.58
N SER A 113 -17.16 -1.43 -5.95
CA SER A 113 -17.80 -0.32 -5.25
C SER A 113 -19.12 0.08 -5.89
N LYS A 114 -20.13 0.34 -5.04
CA LYS A 114 -21.42 0.90 -5.48
C LYS A 114 -21.34 2.41 -5.74
N LYS A 115 -20.43 3.12 -5.05
CA LYS A 115 -20.23 4.57 -5.21
C LYS A 115 -18.92 4.88 -5.92
N ARG A 116 -18.88 6.03 -6.60
CA ARG A 116 -17.67 6.57 -7.20
C ARG A 116 -16.78 7.16 -6.11
N SER A 117 -15.46 6.95 -6.22
CA SER A 117 -14.50 7.60 -5.34
C SER A 117 -14.51 9.12 -5.55
N PRO A 118 -14.42 9.90 -4.46
CA PRO A 118 -14.28 11.36 -4.53
C PRO A 118 -12.84 11.77 -4.88
N ILE A 119 -12.35 11.32 -6.05
CA ILE A 119 -10.97 11.51 -6.51
C ILE A 119 -10.54 12.99 -6.40
N VAL A 120 -11.42 13.91 -6.82
CA VAL A 120 -11.11 15.36 -6.81
C VAL A 120 -10.86 15.87 -5.39
N VAL A 121 -11.69 15.45 -4.42
CA VAL A 121 -11.55 15.87 -3.03
C VAL A 121 -10.26 15.30 -2.44
N ASP A 122 -9.96 14.03 -2.70
CA ASP A 122 -8.74 13.38 -2.22
C ASP A 122 -7.48 14.08 -2.76
N HIS A 123 -7.50 14.55 -4.01
CA HIS A 123 -6.41 15.33 -4.60
C HIS A 123 -6.25 16.70 -3.93
N VAL A 124 -7.34 17.45 -3.73
CA VAL A 124 -7.29 18.75 -3.05
C VAL A 124 -6.73 18.59 -1.63
N LEU A 125 -7.16 17.56 -0.90
CA LEU A 125 -6.67 17.30 0.44
C LEU A 125 -5.17 16.99 0.47
N CYS A 126 -4.68 16.12 -0.42
CA CYS A 126 -3.29 15.67 -0.35
C CYS A 126 -2.28 16.60 -1.04
N VAL A 127 -2.69 17.33 -2.09
CA VAL A 127 -1.79 18.22 -2.85
C VAL A 127 -1.76 19.63 -2.25
N ILE A 128 -2.86 20.07 -1.62
CA ILE A 128 -2.97 21.44 -1.08
C ILE A 128 -3.01 21.42 0.45
N LEU A 129 -4.01 20.76 1.05
CA LEU A 129 -4.24 20.89 2.49
C LEU A 129 -3.13 20.23 3.35
N PHE A 130 -2.72 19.00 3.02
CA PHE A 130 -1.70 18.29 3.80
C PHE A 130 -0.31 18.95 3.73
N PRO A 131 0.18 19.45 2.59
CA PRO A 131 1.43 20.21 2.56
C PRO A 131 1.38 21.53 3.35
N ILE A 132 0.25 22.24 3.31
CA ILE A 132 0.07 23.46 4.13
C ILE A 132 0.07 23.11 5.62
N MET A 133 -0.62 22.04 6.01
CA MET A 133 -0.63 21.56 7.39
C MET A 133 0.76 21.06 7.84
N ALA A 134 1.47 20.36 6.96
CA ALA A 134 2.85 19.92 7.17
C ALA A 134 3.80 21.10 7.38
N LEU A 135 3.63 22.20 6.62
CA LEU A 135 4.38 23.43 6.82
C LEU A 135 4.12 24.03 8.20
N CYS A 136 2.87 24.14 8.63
CA CYS A 136 2.53 24.75 9.92
C CYS A 136 2.91 23.90 11.14
N LEU A 137 2.90 22.56 11.00
CA LEU A 137 3.10 21.62 12.10
C LEU A 137 4.50 20.95 12.10
N GLY A 138 5.30 21.14 11.04
CA GLY A 138 6.58 20.44 10.85
C GLY A 138 6.43 18.93 10.63
N LEU A 139 5.24 18.47 10.23
CA LEU A 139 4.96 17.05 9.99
C LEU A 139 5.40 16.62 8.59
N PRO A 140 5.78 15.35 8.38
CA PRO A 140 6.05 14.86 7.03
C PRO A 140 4.77 14.89 6.19
N ILE A 141 4.94 15.20 4.90
CA ILE A 141 3.81 15.19 3.95
C ILE A 141 3.31 13.76 3.80
N MET A 142 2.00 13.59 3.84
CA MET A 142 1.34 12.28 3.75
C MET A 142 0.75 12.07 2.36
N SER A 143 0.92 10.87 1.83
CA SER A 143 0.23 10.38 0.63
C SER A 143 -0.53 9.09 0.92
N GLY A 144 -1.33 8.63 -0.05
CA GLY A 144 -2.09 7.39 0.11
C GLY A 144 -1.19 6.16 0.01
N VAL A 145 -1.39 5.16 0.86
CA VAL A 145 -0.57 3.92 0.86
C VAL A 145 -1.33 2.77 0.19
N PRO A 146 -0.95 2.31 -1.03
CA PRO A 146 -1.74 1.35 -1.80
C PRO A 146 -2.02 0.03 -1.10
N ILE A 147 -0.99 -0.55 -0.48
CA ILE A 147 -1.08 -1.84 0.20
C ILE A 147 -2.05 -1.75 1.40
N ARG A 148 -1.98 -0.64 2.14
CA ARG A 148 -2.88 -0.38 3.28
C ARG A 148 -4.33 -0.21 2.80
N THR A 149 -4.54 0.52 1.71
CA THR A 149 -5.87 0.74 1.13
C THR A 149 -6.50 -0.58 0.67
N ILE A 150 -5.74 -1.43 -0.02
CA ILE A 150 -6.20 -2.77 -0.45
C ILE A 150 -6.51 -3.66 0.76
N ALA A 151 -5.64 -3.67 1.77
CA ALA A 151 -5.84 -4.47 2.97
C ALA A 151 -7.12 -4.06 3.72
N ASN A 152 -7.33 -2.75 3.90
CA ASN A 152 -8.55 -2.20 4.50
C ASN A 152 -9.78 -2.57 3.66
N MET A 153 -9.73 -2.34 2.35
CA MET A 153 -10.81 -2.74 1.43
C MET A 153 -11.24 -4.20 1.61
N VAL A 154 -10.28 -5.12 1.67
CA VAL A 154 -10.58 -6.56 1.76
C VAL A 154 -11.11 -6.97 3.15
N ALA A 155 -10.87 -6.15 4.17
CA ALA A 155 -11.52 -6.30 5.47
C ALA A 155 -13.00 -5.87 5.44
N LEU A 156 -13.36 -4.89 4.61
CA LEU A 156 -14.74 -4.39 4.43
C LEU A 156 -15.52 -5.11 3.32
N ALA A 157 -14.88 -6.01 2.58
CA ALA A 157 -15.50 -6.75 1.48
C ALA A 157 -16.48 -7.82 1.99
N LYS A 158 -17.76 -7.73 1.58
CA LYS A 158 -18.75 -8.75 1.88
C LYS A 158 -18.59 -9.93 0.92
N LEU A 159 -18.40 -11.11 1.48
CA LEU A 159 -18.29 -12.37 0.74
C LEU A 159 -19.64 -13.07 0.66
N GLU A 160 -19.81 -13.87 -0.39
CA GLU A 160 -20.94 -14.78 -0.58
C GLU A 160 -21.06 -15.78 0.58
N SER A 161 -22.24 -15.89 1.18
CA SER A 161 -22.51 -16.74 2.35
C SER A 161 -22.48 -18.24 2.03
N HIS A 162 -22.91 -18.62 0.81
CA HIS A 162 -23.02 -20.01 0.37
C HIS A 162 -22.32 -20.21 -0.98
N PRO A 163 -20.98 -20.23 -1.01
CA PRO A 163 -20.27 -20.55 -2.23
C PRO A 163 -20.54 -22.00 -2.65
N ALA A 164 -20.65 -22.22 -3.96
CA ALA A 164 -20.73 -23.59 -4.50
C ALA A 164 -19.52 -24.43 -4.03
N PRO A 165 -19.72 -25.72 -3.69
CA PRO A 165 -18.64 -26.58 -3.22
C PRO A 165 -17.48 -26.60 -4.24
N GLY A 166 -16.25 -26.42 -3.74
CA GLY A 166 -15.04 -26.37 -4.56
C GLY A 166 -14.71 -25.02 -5.22
N LYS A 167 -15.58 -23.99 -5.14
CA LYS A 167 -15.27 -22.64 -5.64
C LYS A 167 -14.90 -21.67 -4.50
N PRO A 168 -13.91 -20.79 -4.68
CA PRO A 168 -13.62 -19.75 -3.71
C PRO A 168 -14.79 -18.76 -3.59
N PRO A 169 -15.10 -18.25 -2.39
CA PRO A 169 -16.20 -17.33 -2.19
C PRO A 169 -15.98 -16.04 -2.99
N LYS A 170 -17.00 -15.63 -3.75
CA LYS A 170 -16.96 -14.39 -4.53
C LYS A 170 -17.20 -13.19 -3.62
N VAL A 171 -16.52 -12.08 -3.92
CA VAL A 171 -16.81 -10.78 -3.29
C VAL A 171 -18.07 -10.23 -3.95
N LEU A 172 -19.10 -9.94 -3.14
CA LEU A 172 -20.38 -9.40 -3.62
C LEU A 172 -20.32 -7.89 -3.78
N TYR A 173 -20.03 -7.18 -2.68
CA TYR A 173 -19.94 -5.73 -2.64
C TYR A 173 -19.08 -5.26 -1.46
N LEU A 174 -18.66 -4.00 -1.51
CA LEU A 174 -17.92 -3.33 -0.45
C LEU A 174 -18.88 -2.61 0.49
N VAL A 175 -18.69 -2.82 1.80
CA VAL A 175 -19.32 -1.99 2.82
C VAL A 175 -18.46 -0.74 3.01
N GLU A 176 -19.05 0.45 2.97
CA GLU A 176 -18.32 1.70 3.23
C GLU A 176 -18.53 2.11 4.69
N THR A 177 -17.46 2.22 5.46
CA THR A 177 -17.52 2.74 6.84
C THR A 177 -16.60 3.94 7.00
N ARG A 178 -17.15 5.07 7.48
CA ARG A 178 -16.36 6.27 7.83
C ARG A 178 -15.79 6.18 9.23
N THR A 179 -16.47 5.45 10.12
CA THR A 179 -16.10 5.27 11.51
C THR A 179 -14.79 4.50 11.68
N ASN A 180 -14.51 3.53 10.82
CA ASN A 180 -13.28 2.74 10.91
C ASN A 180 -12.03 3.63 10.77
N THR A 181 -12.01 4.55 9.81
CA THR A 181 -10.87 5.46 9.61
C THR A 181 -10.70 6.42 10.79
N LEU A 182 -11.80 6.94 11.35
CA LEU A 182 -11.75 7.80 12.54
C LEU A 182 -11.22 7.05 13.76
N ILE A 183 -11.70 5.82 13.99
CA ILE A 183 -11.23 4.97 15.08
C ILE A 183 -9.73 4.69 14.93
N VAL A 184 -9.28 4.29 13.75
CA VAL A 184 -7.85 4.04 13.49
C VAL A 184 -7.02 5.31 13.71
N GLY A 185 -7.50 6.48 13.29
CA GLY A 185 -6.83 7.76 13.54
C GLY A 185 -6.67 8.06 15.03
N ILE A 186 -7.75 7.90 15.81
CA ILE A 186 -7.74 8.08 17.27
C ILE A 186 -6.78 7.09 17.93
N LEU A 187 -6.79 5.82 17.52
CA LEU A 187 -5.89 4.79 18.04
C LEU A 187 -4.42 5.10 17.73
N VAL A 188 -4.11 5.62 16.54
CA VAL A 188 -2.74 6.05 16.18
C VAL A 188 -2.31 7.22 17.05
N THR A 189 -3.16 8.22 17.28
CA THR A 189 -2.84 9.33 18.19
C THR A 189 -2.66 8.85 19.63
N LEU A 190 -3.53 7.97 20.11
CA LEU A 190 -3.43 7.39 21.45
C LEU A 190 -2.19 6.49 21.61
N SER A 191 -1.69 5.90 20.52
CA SER A 191 -0.54 4.99 20.54
C SER A 191 0.74 5.65 21.06
N VAL A 192 0.85 6.98 20.95
CA VAL A 192 1.96 7.77 21.51
C VAL A 192 2.02 7.63 23.04
N PHE A 193 0.86 7.58 23.71
CA PHE A 193 0.78 7.36 25.16
C PHE A 193 0.96 5.89 25.55
N LEU A 194 0.67 4.97 24.62
CA LEU A 194 0.81 3.52 24.82
C LEU A 194 2.19 2.99 24.41
N GLY A 195 3.19 3.86 24.22
CA GLY A 195 4.52 3.51 23.74
C GLY A 195 5.15 2.34 24.50
N ASP A 196 5.05 2.34 25.83
CA ASP A 196 5.64 1.30 26.70
C ASP A 196 5.04 -0.10 26.45
N ILE A 197 3.76 -0.17 26.06
CA ILE A 197 3.09 -1.43 25.72
C ILE A 197 3.45 -1.85 24.30
N LEU A 198 3.52 -0.91 23.35
CA LEU A 198 3.84 -1.23 21.96
C LEU A 198 5.29 -1.69 21.77
N GLN A 199 6.21 -1.32 22.66
CA GLN A 199 7.59 -1.79 22.69
C GLN A 199 7.70 -3.31 22.93
N TYR A 200 6.67 -4.00 23.43
CA TYR A 200 6.70 -5.47 23.55
C TYR A 200 6.66 -6.19 22.21
N ILE A 201 6.24 -5.52 21.15
CA ILE A 201 6.08 -6.14 19.83
C ILE A 201 7.46 -6.22 19.15
N PRO A 202 7.95 -7.42 18.80
CA PRO A 202 9.22 -7.57 18.11
C PRO A 202 9.11 -7.06 16.66
N VAL A 203 10.17 -6.41 16.16
CA VAL A 203 10.20 -5.88 14.78
C VAL A 203 10.02 -7.01 13.75
N ALA A 204 10.49 -8.22 14.07
CA ALA A 204 10.30 -9.41 13.24
C ALA A 204 8.82 -9.72 12.97
N ALA A 205 7.92 -9.52 13.95
CA ALA A 205 6.49 -9.73 13.76
C ALA A 205 5.89 -8.70 12.80
N LEU A 206 6.34 -7.44 12.85
CA LEU A 206 5.90 -6.40 11.91
C LEU A 206 6.39 -6.69 10.49
N LEU A 207 7.64 -7.14 10.33
CA LEU A 207 8.16 -7.55 9.02
C LEU A 207 7.37 -8.73 8.44
N GLY A 208 7.02 -9.71 9.27
CA GLY A 208 6.13 -10.81 8.89
C GLY A 208 4.75 -10.30 8.46
N LEU A 209 4.18 -9.34 9.17
CA LEU A 209 2.92 -8.68 8.80
C LEU A 209 3.03 -7.93 7.47
N PHE A 210 4.11 -7.15 7.25
CA PHE A 210 4.32 -6.43 5.99
C PHE A 210 4.49 -7.40 4.82
N LEU A 211 5.24 -8.48 4.99
CA LEU A 211 5.37 -9.53 3.98
C LEU A 211 4.02 -10.19 3.68
N PHE A 212 3.25 -10.50 4.74
CA PHE A 212 1.90 -11.04 4.59
C PHE A 212 1.00 -10.10 3.79
N LEU A 213 0.96 -8.81 4.14
CA LEU A 213 0.17 -7.79 3.43
C LEU A 213 0.63 -7.63 1.98
N GLY A 214 1.94 -7.68 1.72
CA GLY A 214 2.51 -7.62 0.37
C GLY A 214 2.05 -8.79 -0.49
N ILE A 215 2.26 -10.04 -0.04
CA ILE A 215 1.83 -11.24 -0.76
C ILE A 215 0.32 -11.25 -0.96
N PHE A 216 -0.44 -10.84 0.06
CA PHE A 216 -1.89 -10.76 0.00
C PHE A 216 -2.38 -9.75 -1.04
N GLY A 217 -1.75 -8.57 -1.09
CA GLY A 217 -2.05 -7.53 -2.08
C GLY A 217 -1.87 -8.00 -3.52
N LEU A 218 -0.88 -8.87 -3.78
CA LEU A 218 -0.65 -9.44 -5.11
C LEU A 218 -1.73 -10.43 -5.57
N LYS A 219 -2.49 -11.05 -4.64
CA LYS A 219 -3.44 -12.12 -4.99
C LYS A 219 -4.61 -11.64 -5.87
N GLY A 220 -5.00 -10.37 -5.75
CA GLY A 220 -6.08 -9.76 -6.53
C GLY A 220 -5.66 -9.21 -7.90
N LEU A 221 -4.36 -9.16 -8.20
CA LEU A 221 -3.87 -8.50 -9.40
C LEU A 221 -4.05 -9.37 -10.65
N HIS A 222 -4.44 -8.72 -11.76
CA HIS A 222 -4.49 -9.37 -13.07
C HIS A 222 -3.09 -9.83 -13.54
N PHE A 223 -2.05 -9.05 -13.21
CA PHE A 223 -0.65 -9.40 -13.49
C PHE A 223 -0.29 -10.79 -12.97
N ARG A 224 -0.68 -11.12 -11.73
CA ARG A 224 -0.42 -12.44 -11.14
C ARG A 224 -1.02 -13.57 -11.96
N LYS A 225 -2.27 -13.42 -12.43
CA LYS A 225 -2.94 -14.44 -13.26
C LYS A 225 -2.21 -14.64 -14.59
N LEU A 226 -1.76 -13.56 -15.20
CA LEU A 226 -1.01 -13.60 -16.46
C LEU A 226 0.37 -14.24 -16.28
N LEU A 227 1.07 -13.89 -15.19
CA LEU A 227 2.34 -14.50 -14.82
C LEU A 227 2.19 -16.02 -14.59
N THR A 228 1.19 -16.44 -13.81
CA THR A 228 0.89 -17.87 -13.61
C THR A 228 0.48 -18.56 -14.91
N ALA A 229 -0.17 -17.84 -15.85
CA ALA A 229 -0.55 -18.39 -17.15
C ALA A 229 0.65 -18.78 -18.01
N ILE A 230 1.78 -18.06 -17.91
CA ILE A 230 3.01 -18.43 -18.63
C ILE A 230 3.59 -19.74 -18.11
N PHE A 231 3.57 -19.95 -16.79
CA PHE A 231 4.09 -21.16 -16.16
C PHE A 231 3.12 -22.35 -16.24
N SER A 232 1.84 -22.12 -16.51
CA SER A 232 0.81 -23.15 -16.56
C SER A 232 0.52 -23.61 -17.99
N ARG A 233 0.14 -24.89 -18.16
CA ARG A 233 -0.32 -25.41 -19.45
C ARG A 233 -1.69 -24.83 -19.83
N ARG A 234 -1.93 -24.66 -21.14
CA ARG A 234 -3.17 -24.11 -21.71
C ARG A 234 -4.46 -24.82 -21.22
N LYS A 235 -4.38 -26.11 -20.89
CA LYS A 235 -5.53 -26.88 -20.37
C LYS A 235 -6.14 -26.26 -19.11
N TYR A 236 -5.33 -25.62 -18.27
CA TYR A 236 -5.79 -24.98 -17.03
C TYR A 236 -6.30 -23.55 -17.22
N TRP A 237 -6.26 -23.01 -18.45
CA TRP A 237 -6.70 -21.64 -18.71
C TRP A 237 -8.23 -21.52 -18.76
N SER A 238 -8.97 -22.62 -18.95
CA SER A 238 -10.44 -22.61 -18.95
C SER A 238 -11.03 -22.16 -17.61
N ASP A 239 -10.29 -22.37 -16.52
CA ASP A 239 -10.70 -21.95 -15.17
C ASP A 239 -10.65 -20.41 -15.01
N TRP A 240 -9.99 -19.72 -15.93
CA TRP A 240 -9.85 -18.28 -15.94
C TRP A 240 -10.65 -17.68 -17.09
N ASN A 241 -11.93 -17.35 -16.84
CA ASN A 241 -12.86 -16.75 -17.82
C ASN A 241 -12.28 -15.66 -18.73
N LYS A 242 -11.27 -14.88 -18.27
CA LYS A 242 -10.63 -13.80 -19.05
C LYS A 242 -9.53 -14.25 -20.02
N LEU A 243 -8.98 -15.45 -19.87
CA LEU A 243 -7.90 -15.99 -20.72
C LEU A 243 -8.41 -17.03 -21.73
N ASN A 244 -9.71 -17.32 -21.70
CA ASN A 244 -10.33 -18.27 -22.60
C ASN A 244 -10.34 -17.70 -24.04
N GLY A 245 -9.85 -18.48 -25.01
CA GLY A 245 -9.80 -18.08 -26.41
C GLY A 245 -8.56 -17.25 -26.85
N MET A 246 -7.70 -16.79 -25.94
CA MET A 246 -6.51 -16.02 -26.33
C MET A 246 -5.37 -16.95 -26.82
N PRO A 247 -4.69 -16.63 -27.94
CA PRO A 247 -3.51 -17.38 -28.38
C PRO A 247 -2.33 -17.15 -27.43
N ARG A 248 -1.61 -18.23 -27.13
CA ARG A 248 -0.46 -18.24 -26.22
C ARG A 248 0.65 -17.22 -26.55
N PRO A 249 1.07 -16.99 -27.81
CA PRO A 249 2.12 -16.01 -28.10
C PRO A 249 1.74 -14.58 -27.68
N GLN A 250 0.46 -14.21 -27.83
CA GLN A 250 -0.01 -12.88 -27.42
C GLN A 250 0.13 -12.68 -25.91
N VAL A 251 -0.30 -13.68 -25.13
CA VAL A 251 -0.16 -13.66 -23.66
C VAL A 251 1.30 -13.50 -23.25
N MET A 252 2.23 -14.20 -23.91
CA MET A 252 3.65 -14.10 -23.60
C MET A 252 4.22 -12.71 -23.86
N VAL A 253 3.90 -12.11 -25.01
CA VAL A 253 4.37 -10.76 -25.36
C VAL A 253 3.80 -9.71 -24.39
N PHE A 254 2.51 -9.78 -24.04
CA PHE A 254 1.95 -8.85 -23.06
C PHE A 254 2.61 -8.97 -21.68
N THR A 255 2.86 -10.20 -21.23
CA THR A 255 3.48 -10.40 -19.91
C THR A 255 4.94 -9.99 -19.89
N THR A 256 5.68 -10.20 -20.99
CA THR A 256 7.09 -9.77 -21.10
C THR A 256 7.20 -8.25 -21.10
N ILE A 257 6.31 -7.53 -21.79
CA ILE A 257 6.22 -6.06 -21.71
C ILE A 257 5.95 -5.62 -20.26
N TRP A 258 4.99 -6.23 -19.57
CA TRP A 258 4.70 -5.88 -18.16
C TRP A 258 5.87 -6.17 -17.22
N ILE A 259 6.60 -7.26 -17.43
CA ILE A 259 7.81 -7.57 -16.67
C ILE A 259 8.90 -6.53 -16.97
N ALA A 260 9.09 -6.15 -18.23
CA ALA A 260 10.06 -5.11 -18.61
C ALA A 260 9.73 -3.76 -17.97
N GLU A 261 8.46 -3.33 -18.00
CA GLU A 261 8.00 -2.10 -17.33
C GLU A 261 8.28 -2.15 -15.81
N LEU A 262 8.03 -3.31 -15.17
CA LEU A 262 8.27 -3.50 -13.75
C LEU A 262 9.78 -3.48 -13.41
N VAL A 263 10.62 -4.09 -14.24
CA VAL A 263 12.08 -4.08 -14.08
C VAL A 263 12.62 -2.65 -14.22
N ILE A 264 12.17 -1.89 -15.22
CA ILE A 264 12.59 -0.49 -15.39
C ILE A 264 12.18 0.33 -14.16
N LEU A 265 10.93 0.23 -13.71
CA LEU A 265 10.45 0.93 -12.52
C LEU A 265 11.26 0.56 -11.27
N TYR A 266 11.58 -0.73 -11.09
CA TYR A 266 12.42 -1.20 -9.99
C TYR A 266 13.84 -0.63 -10.05
N THR A 267 14.46 -0.58 -11.24
CA THR A 267 15.80 0.02 -11.38
C THR A 267 15.81 1.51 -11.06
N LEU A 268 14.78 2.27 -11.48
CA LEU A 268 14.63 3.69 -11.13
C LEU A 268 14.49 3.89 -9.62
N LEU A 269 13.75 3.00 -8.94
CA LEU A 269 13.60 3.04 -7.48
C LEU A 269 14.94 2.80 -6.78
N VAL A 270 15.67 1.75 -7.18
CA VAL A 270 16.97 1.40 -6.60
C VAL A 270 17.99 2.52 -6.83
N PHE A 271 18.03 3.10 -8.03
CA PHE A 271 18.89 4.25 -8.32
C PHE A 271 18.54 5.50 -7.49
N GLY A 272 17.28 5.63 -7.09
CA GLY A 272 16.83 6.70 -6.20
C GLY A 272 17.39 6.65 -4.78
N GLU A 273 17.86 5.49 -4.32
CA GLU A 273 18.48 5.36 -2.98
C GLU A 273 19.91 5.90 -2.95
N TYR A 274 20.56 6.04 -4.12
CA TYR A 274 21.92 6.57 -4.22
C TYR A 274 21.90 8.09 -4.41
N GLU A 275 22.61 8.81 -3.55
CA GLU A 275 22.64 10.28 -3.53
C GLU A 275 23.08 10.89 -4.88
N SER A 276 24.01 10.24 -5.58
CA SER A 276 24.50 10.66 -6.90
C SER A 276 23.49 10.46 -8.04
N LEU A 277 22.52 9.56 -7.88
CA LEU A 277 21.55 9.17 -8.92
C LEU A 277 20.10 9.54 -8.55
N MET A 278 19.89 10.30 -7.48
CA MET A 278 18.58 10.75 -7.01
C MET A 278 17.74 11.42 -8.10
N VAL A 279 18.38 12.07 -9.08
CA VAL A 279 17.70 12.65 -10.25
C VAL A 279 16.90 11.60 -11.04
N ALA A 280 17.38 10.35 -11.12
CA ALA A 280 16.66 9.28 -11.81
C ALA A 280 15.32 8.95 -11.15
N SER A 281 15.21 9.05 -9.82
CA SER A 281 13.96 8.82 -9.08
C SER A 281 12.87 9.83 -9.44
N THR A 282 13.27 11.06 -9.80
CA THR A 282 12.31 12.10 -10.23
C THR A 282 11.55 11.74 -11.50
N ALA A 283 12.06 10.79 -12.31
CA ALA A 283 11.41 10.32 -13.52
C ALA A 283 10.30 9.29 -13.27
N ILE A 284 10.24 8.68 -12.08
CA ILE A 284 9.28 7.62 -11.71
C ILE A 284 7.81 7.98 -12.03
N PRO A 285 7.26 9.13 -11.60
CA PRO A 285 5.85 9.43 -11.85
C PRO A 285 5.54 9.64 -13.33
N PHE A 286 6.48 10.20 -14.09
CA PHE A 286 6.34 10.35 -15.54
C PHE A 286 6.37 9.00 -16.26
N PHE A 287 7.27 8.11 -15.83
CA PHE A 287 7.35 6.75 -16.37
C PHE A 287 6.06 5.96 -16.10
N LEU A 288 5.45 6.10 -14.91
CA LEU A 288 4.17 5.45 -14.60
C LEU A 288 3.04 5.91 -15.53
N VAL A 289 2.94 7.21 -15.82
CA VAL A 289 1.95 7.74 -16.76
C VAL A 289 2.25 7.28 -18.17
N PHE A 290 3.51 7.28 -18.58
CA PHE A 290 3.95 6.76 -19.87
C PHE A 290 3.53 5.29 -20.07
N CYS A 291 3.75 4.42 -19.09
CA CYS A 291 3.28 3.02 -19.14
C CYS A 291 1.75 2.94 -19.29
N GLY A 292 1.01 3.79 -18.59
CA GLY A 292 -0.45 3.88 -18.72
C GLY A 292 -0.91 4.28 -20.13
N VAL A 293 -0.25 5.27 -20.73
CA VAL A 293 -0.52 5.75 -22.10
C VAL A 293 -0.15 4.70 -23.12
N LEU A 294 1.03 4.09 -23.00
CA LEU A 294 1.52 3.00 -23.85
C LEU A 294 0.51 1.85 -23.90
N ARG A 295 -0.01 1.47 -22.72
CA ARG A 295 -1.03 0.44 -22.61
C ARG A 295 -2.35 0.77 -23.31
N ASN A 296 -2.80 2.02 -23.23
CA ASN A 296 -4.11 2.41 -23.77
C ASN A 296 -4.09 2.78 -25.25
N LEU A 297 -2.96 3.26 -25.78
CA LEU A 297 -2.87 3.74 -27.16
C LEU A 297 -2.13 2.78 -28.09
N ILE A 298 -1.02 2.20 -27.63
CA ILE A 298 -0.12 1.42 -28.50
C ILE A 298 -0.57 -0.03 -28.57
N LEU A 299 -0.82 -0.67 -27.42
CA LEU A 299 -1.20 -2.09 -27.37
C LEU A 299 -2.48 -2.46 -28.15
N PRO A 300 -3.59 -1.67 -28.14
CA PRO A 300 -4.78 -2.04 -28.91
C PRO A 300 -4.62 -1.82 -30.43
N ARG A 301 -3.63 -1.03 -30.86
CA ARG A 301 -3.32 -0.81 -32.28
C ARG A 301 -2.34 -1.84 -32.84
N TRP A 302 -1.73 -2.65 -31.98
CA TRP A 302 -0.81 -3.69 -32.39
C TRP A 302 -1.58 -4.81 -33.10
N LYS A 303 -1.44 -4.86 -34.43
CA LYS A 303 -1.89 -5.98 -35.25
C LYS A 303 -0.85 -7.09 -35.20
N TRP A 304 -1.30 -8.29 -34.83
CA TRP A 304 -0.51 -9.51 -34.75
C TRP A 304 -0.28 -10.13 -36.12
#